data_AF-A0A4Q7BIU6-F1
#
_entry.id   AF-A0A4Q7BIU6-F1
#
_cell.length_a   1.000
_cell.length_b   1.000
_cell.length_c   1.000
_cell.angle_alpha   90.00
_cell.angle_beta   90.00
_cell.angle_gamma   90.00
#
_symmetry.space_group_name_H-M   'P 1'
#
loop_
_entity.id
_entity.type
_entity.pdbx_description
1 polymer ?
#
loop_
_entity_poly.entity_id
_entity_poly.type
_entity_poly.pdbx_seq_one_letter_code
_entity_poly.pdbx_strand_id
1 'polypeptide(L)'
;MKSNISKHPCQGKCTDFKEEQCKTCLVPESAQCAVTTTLNQKYIKGDVVAYMNHIEFDDLHTVEAYQPENHYWLDNGQLVYESWIRSATVAELDANRRLSESELAMAEVS
;
A
#
# COMPACT_ATOMS: atom_id res chain seq x y z
N MET A 1 -10.74 -28.82 23.83
CA MET A 1 -10.83 -27.58 23.03
C MET A 1 -11.85 -27.83 21.92
N LYS A 2 -12.86 -26.97 21.74
CA LYS A 2 -13.91 -27.14 20.70
C LYS A 2 -13.41 -26.51 19.40
N SER A 3 -13.14 -27.33 18.39
CA SER A 3 -12.63 -26.89 17.08
C SER A 3 -13.73 -26.18 16.29
N ASN A 4 -13.53 -24.89 16.01
CA ASN A 4 -14.40 -24.05 15.16
C ASN A 4 -14.20 -24.33 13.65
N ILE A 5 -14.18 -25.61 13.23
CA ILE A 5 -13.86 -25.99 11.84
C ILE A 5 -15.11 -26.04 10.93
N SER A 6 -16.31 -25.78 11.46
CA SER A 6 -17.58 -26.13 10.78
C SER A 6 -17.96 -25.32 9.52
N LYS A 7 -17.10 -24.47 8.93
CA LYS A 7 -17.40 -23.77 7.67
C LYS A 7 -16.15 -23.50 6.81
N HIS A 8 -15.17 -24.41 6.80
CA HIS A 8 -14.00 -24.18 5.96
C HIS A 8 -14.40 -24.26 4.46
N PRO A 9 -14.06 -23.26 3.62
CA PRO A 9 -14.53 -23.18 2.22
C PRO A 9 -14.06 -24.32 1.31
N CYS A 10 -13.14 -25.18 1.79
CA CYS A 10 -12.70 -26.38 1.08
C CYS A 10 -13.49 -27.66 1.42
N GLN A 11 -14.49 -27.59 2.29
CA GLN A 11 -15.33 -28.74 2.66
C GLN A 11 -15.99 -29.34 1.39
N GLY A 12 -15.64 -30.59 1.08
CA GLY A 12 -16.12 -31.30 -0.11
C GLY A 12 -15.33 -31.05 -1.41
N LYS A 13 -14.29 -30.20 -1.40
CA LYS A 13 -13.43 -29.93 -2.57
C LYS A 13 -12.03 -30.56 -2.48
N CYS A 14 -11.64 -31.05 -1.31
CA CYS A 14 -10.34 -31.68 -1.09
C CYS A 14 -10.54 -33.16 -0.78
N THR A 15 -10.02 -34.02 -1.64
CA THR A 15 -10.07 -35.49 -1.50
C THR A 15 -9.28 -36.02 -0.31
N ASP A 16 -8.32 -35.24 0.19
CA ASP A 16 -7.44 -35.59 1.32
C ASP A 16 -7.76 -34.82 2.60
N PHE A 17 -8.98 -34.29 2.76
CA PHE A 17 -9.36 -33.53 3.95
C PHE A 17 -9.41 -34.44 5.20
N LYS A 18 -8.33 -34.44 5.98
CA LYS A 18 -8.18 -35.17 7.25
C LYS A 18 -8.26 -34.22 8.46
N GLU A 19 -9.25 -33.34 8.47
CA GLU A 19 -9.42 -32.31 9.51
C GLU A 19 -8.22 -31.34 9.67
N GLU A 20 -7.30 -31.33 8.70
CA GLU A 20 -6.15 -30.42 8.61
C GLU A 20 -6.27 -29.46 7.41
N GLN A 21 -5.55 -28.33 7.47
CA GLN A 21 -5.47 -27.40 6.35
C GLN A 21 -4.87 -28.11 5.13
N CYS A 22 -5.61 -28.18 4.03
CA CYS A 22 -5.12 -28.84 2.81
C CYS A 22 -4.04 -27.99 2.12
N LYS A 23 -3.19 -28.61 1.28
CA LYS A 23 -2.14 -27.90 0.51
C LYS A 23 -2.66 -26.73 -0.34
N THR A 24 -3.92 -26.80 -0.79
CA THR A 24 -4.57 -25.71 -1.53
C THR A 24 -4.89 -24.50 -0.66
N CYS A 25 -5.11 -24.71 0.64
CA CYS A 25 -5.45 -23.68 1.63
C CYS A 25 -4.28 -23.34 2.57
N LEU A 26 -3.16 -24.04 2.43
CA LEU A 26 -1.90 -23.71 3.09
C LEU A 26 -1.39 -22.40 2.48
N VAL A 27 -1.86 -21.29 3.03
CA VAL A 27 -1.17 -20.01 2.86
C VAL A 27 0.20 -20.22 3.54
N PRO A 28 1.31 -20.18 2.79
CA PRO A 28 2.61 -20.44 3.38
C PRO A 28 2.84 -19.44 4.52
N GLU A 29 3.45 -19.90 5.61
CA GLU A 29 3.72 -19.08 6.81
C GLU A 29 4.53 -17.82 6.47
N SER A 30 5.33 -17.87 5.39
CA SER A 30 6.03 -16.72 4.81
C SER A 30 5.11 -15.59 4.33
N ALA A 31 3.85 -15.89 3.98
CA ALA A 31 2.86 -14.88 3.63
C ALA A 31 2.24 -14.22 4.87
N GLN A 32 2.37 -14.80 6.06
CA GLN A 32 1.82 -14.22 7.30
C GLN A 32 2.73 -13.12 7.88
N CYS A 33 4.05 -13.23 7.67
CA CYS A 33 5.01 -12.18 8.04
C CYS A 33 4.95 -10.93 7.16
N ALA A 34 4.46 -11.04 5.92
CA ALA A 34 4.25 -9.85 5.07
C ALA A 34 3.08 -8.99 5.59
N VAL A 35 2.08 -9.59 6.22
CA VAL A 35 0.82 -8.91 6.59
C VAL A 35 0.99 -7.98 7.80
N THR A 36 1.90 -8.25 8.73
CA THR A 36 2.06 -7.45 9.96
C THR A 36 2.91 -6.20 9.77
N THR A 37 3.89 -6.20 8.87
CA THR A 37 4.71 -5.00 8.58
C THR A 37 3.96 -3.99 7.72
N THR A 38 3.09 -4.44 6.81
CA THR A 38 2.30 -3.55 5.94
C THR A 38 1.17 -2.83 6.70
N LEU A 39 0.75 -3.32 7.87
CA LEU A 39 -0.48 -2.84 8.52
C LEU A 39 -0.39 -1.40 9.08
N ASN A 40 0.82 -0.85 9.21
CA ASN A 40 1.04 0.54 9.66
C ASN A 40 1.74 1.41 8.62
N GLN A 41 1.90 0.94 7.38
CA GLN A 41 2.48 1.72 6.30
C GLN A 41 1.37 2.52 5.61
N LYS A 42 1.53 3.84 5.51
CA LYS A 42 0.58 4.68 4.78
C LYS A 42 0.71 4.53 3.27
N TYR A 43 1.92 4.27 2.80
CA TYR A 43 2.23 4.10 1.37
C TYR A 43 2.97 2.78 1.16
N ILE A 44 2.76 2.15 0.00
CA ILE A 44 3.45 0.93 -0.41
C ILE A 44 4.35 1.19 -1.63
N LYS A 45 5.27 0.25 -1.90
CA LYS A 45 6.10 0.31 -3.10
C LYS A 45 5.23 0.41 -4.36
N GLY A 46 5.51 1.39 -5.20
CA GLY A 46 4.77 1.68 -6.43
C GLY A 46 3.72 2.79 -6.29
N ASP A 47 3.39 3.23 -5.07
CA ASP A 47 2.52 4.39 -4.89
C ASP A 47 3.21 5.66 -5.40
N VAL A 48 2.45 6.51 -6.08
CA VAL A 48 2.92 7.82 -6.53
C VAL A 48 2.50 8.87 -5.52
N VAL A 49 3.48 9.63 -5.05
CA VAL A 49 3.32 10.66 -4.03
C VAL A 49 3.78 12.03 -4.53
N ALA A 50 3.17 13.07 -3.99
CA ALA A 50 3.53 14.46 -4.18
C ALA A 50 3.99 15.06 -2.85
N TYR A 51 4.91 16.03 -2.93
CA TYR A 51 5.33 16.81 -1.79
C TYR A 51 4.22 17.76 -1.30
N MET A 52 4.14 17.94 0.02
CA MET A 52 3.23 18.91 0.64
C MET A 52 3.53 20.35 0.21
N ASN A 53 2.52 21.23 0.26
CA ASN A 53 2.58 22.59 -0.29
C ASN A 53 3.67 23.49 0.31
N HIS A 54 4.17 23.17 1.51
CA HIS A 54 5.29 23.90 2.13
C HIS A 54 6.67 23.53 1.55
N ILE A 55 6.72 22.63 0.57
CA ILE A 55 7.92 22.17 -0.12
C ILE A 55 7.81 22.62 -1.59
N GLU A 56 8.88 23.20 -2.12
CA GLU A 56 8.91 23.83 -3.46
C GLU A 56 9.11 22.84 -4.62
N PHE A 57 9.07 21.53 -4.37
CA PHE A 57 9.17 20.53 -5.42
C PHE A 57 7.79 20.25 -6.03
N ASP A 58 7.72 20.38 -7.34
CA ASP A 58 6.50 20.09 -8.11
C ASP A 58 6.52 18.72 -8.80
N ASP A 59 7.56 17.93 -8.56
CA ASP A 59 7.67 16.58 -9.12
C ASP A 59 6.81 15.58 -8.34
N LEU A 60 6.36 14.54 -9.06
CA LEU A 60 5.80 13.34 -8.48
C LEU A 60 6.88 12.27 -8.37
N HIS A 61 6.82 11.49 -7.30
CA HIS A 61 7.78 10.42 -7.05
C HIS A 61 7.10 9.12 -6.68
N THR A 62 7.71 8.02 -7.09
CA THR A 62 7.26 6.69 -6.75
C THR A 62 7.92 6.23 -5.46
N VAL A 63 7.15 5.64 -4.55
CA VAL A 63 7.69 5.00 -3.35
C VAL A 63 8.44 3.72 -3.76
N GLU A 64 9.71 3.63 -3.42
CA GLU A 64 10.54 2.45 -3.68
C GLU A 64 10.55 1.47 -2.51
N ALA A 65 10.65 1.99 -1.28
CA ALA A 65 10.73 1.19 -0.07
C ALA A 65 10.32 1.99 1.17
N TYR A 66 9.67 1.31 2.11
CA TYR A 66 9.48 1.81 3.46
C TYR A 66 10.78 1.66 4.29
N GLN A 67 11.01 2.60 5.19
CA GLN A 67 12.07 2.59 6.20
C GLN A 67 11.46 2.75 7.60
N PRO A 68 12.14 2.28 8.66
CA PRO A 68 11.67 2.47 10.03
C PRO A 68 11.32 3.93 10.36
N GLU A 69 10.48 4.12 11.36
CA GLU A 69 10.06 5.45 11.85
C GLU A 69 9.31 6.29 10.79
N ASN A 70 8.45 5.67 9.97
CA ASN A 70 7.60 6.36 8.99
C ASN A 70 8.36 7.14 7.91
N HIS A 71 9.53 6.64 7.50
CA HIS A 71 10.30 7.18 6.39
C HIS A 71 10.09 6.35 5.11
N TYR A 72 10.23 6.99 3.96
CA TYR A 72 10.04 6.37 2.65
C TYR A 72 11.18 6.76 1.72
N TRP A 73 11.75 5.76 1.02
CA TRP A 73 12.63 5.98 -0.11
C TRP A 73 11.81 6.25 -1.36
N LEU A 74 12.17 7.30 -2.07
CA LEU A 74 11.61 7.70 -3.35
C LEU A 74 12.54 7.30 -4.50
N ASP A 75 11.98 7.19 -5.71
CA ASP A 75 12.69 6.83 -6.95
C ASP A 75 13.84 7.77 -7.33
N ASN A 76 13.81 9.00 -6.83
CA ASN A 76 14.87 9.98 -7.00
C ASN A 76 16.02 9.85 -5.98
N GLY A 77 15.97 8.83 -5.11
CA GLY A 77 16.97 8.62 -4.07
C GLY A 77 16.84 9.58 -2.87
N GLN A 78 15.68 10.19 -2.65
CA GLN A 78 15.41 10.95 -1.43
C GLN A 78 14.75 10.07 -0.35
N LEU A 79 15.13 10.31 0.90
CA LEU A 79 14.48 9.76 2.09
C LEU A 79 13.59 10.82 2.70
N VAL A 80 12.28 10.56 2.77
CA VAL A 80 11.29 11.54 3.22
C VAL A 80 10.46 11.00 4.38
N TYR A 81 10.04 11.89 5.29
CA TYR A 81 9.12 11.53 6.36
C TYR A 81 7.67 11.58 5.86
N GLU A 82 6.81 10.70 6.39
CA GLU A 82 5.42 10.55 5.96
C GLU A 82 4.62 11.87 5.88
N SER A 83 4.83 12.80 6.82
CA SER A 83 4.08 14.06 6.87
C SER A 83 4.49 15.08 5.81
N TRP A 84 5.59 14.83 5.08
CA TRP A 84 6.08 15.70 4.01
C TRP A 84 5.49 15.35 2.65
N ILE A 85 4.81 14.21 2.55
CA ILE A 85 4.26 13.68 1.31
C ILE A 85 2.78 13.30 1.45
N ARG A 86 2.05 13.36 0.34
CA ARG A 86 0.69 12.82 0.17
C ARG A 86 0.61 11.99 -1.09
N SER A 87 -0.41 11.13 -1.18
CA SER A 87 -0.78 10.52 -2.46
C SER A 87 -1.01 11.59 -3.52
N ALA A 88 -0.51 11.35 -4.73
CA ALA A 88 -0.82 12.18 -5.89
C ALA A 88 -2.31 12.05 -6.22
N THR A 89 -2.95 13.15 -6.60
CA THR A 89 -4.35 13.12 -7.08
C THR A 89 -4.41 12.61 -8.51
N VAL A 90 -5.60 12.22 -8.98
CA VAL A 90 -5.78 11.79 -10.38
C VAL A 90 -5.39 12.90 -11.37
N ALA A 91 -5.72 14.15 -11.05
CA ALA A 91 -5.35 15.30 -11.88
C ALA A 91 -3.83 15.52 -11.94
N GLU A 92 -3.12 15.28 -10.84
CA GLU A 92 -1.65 15.34 -10.81
C GLU A 92 -1.01 14.20 -11.60
N LEU A 93 -1.57 12.99 -11.50
CA LEU A 93 -1.12 11.84 -12.30
C LEU A 93 -1.29 12.10 -13.80
N ASP A 94 -2.42 12.69 -14.21
CA ASP A 94 -2.67 13.07 -15.61
C ASP A 94 -1.72 14.18 -16.08
N ALA A 95 -1.48 15.18 -15.22
CA ALA A 95 -0.54 16.27 -15.51
C ALA A 95 0.94 15.86 -15.38
N ASN A 96 1.23 14.69 -14.81
CA ASN A 96 2.56 14.20 -14.44
C ASN A 96 3.39 15.23 -13.64
N ARG A 97 2.73 15.99 -12.76
CA ARG A 97 3.34 16.96 -11.85
C ARG A 97 2.39 17.27 -10.70
N ARG A 98 2.92 17.82 -9.62
CA ARG A 98 2.13 18.45 -8.57
C ARG A 98 1.37 19.65 -9.12
N LEU A 99 0.13 19.77 -8.68
CA LEU A 99 -0.74 20.88 -8.99
C LEU A 99 -0.80 21.84 -7.79
N SER A 100 -0.89 23.13 -8.07
CA SER A 100 -1.17 24.13 -7.04
C SER A 100 -2.55 23.92 -6.43
N GLU A 101 -2.78 24.48 -5.23
CA GLU A 101 -4.09 24.41 -4.56
C GLU A 101 -5.23 24.94 -5.47
N SER A 102 -4.97 26.02 -6.21
CA SER A 102 -5.92 26.58 -7.17
C SER A 102 -6.21 25.64 -8.34
N GLU A 103 -5.22 24.91 -8.84
CA GLU A 103 -5.41 23.96 -9.95
C GLU A 103 -6.17 22.71 -9.48
N LEU A 104 -5.88 22.21 -8.29
CA LEU A 104 -6.62 21.11 -7.67
C LEU A 104 -8.09 21.48 -7.44
N ALA A 105 -8.36 22.67 -6.91
CA ALA A 105 -9.72 23.16 -6.70
C ALA A 105 -10.54 23.27 -8.00
N MET A 106 -9.90 23.51 -9.14
CA MET A 106 -10.56 23.53 -10.45
C MET A 106 -10.80 22.12 -11.00
N ALA A 107 -9.91 21.17 -10.72
CA ALA A 107 -9.97 19.80 -11.20
C ALA A 107 -11.02 18.94 -10.48
N GLU A 108 -11.34 19.22 -9.21
CA GLU A 108 -12.35 18.48 -8.44
C GLU A 108 -13.81 18.85 -8.76
N VAL A 109 -14.02 19.90 -9.57
CA VAL A 109 -15.35 20.46 -9.89
C VAL A 109 -15.87 19.97 -11.25
N SER A 110 -15.09 19.16 -11.98
CA SER A 110 -15.44 18.63 -13.31
C SER A 110 -15.81 17.16 -13.31
#